data_AF-A0A9P8J928-F1
#
_entry.id   AF-A0A9P8J928-F1
#
_cell.length_a   1.000
_cell.length_b   1.000
_cell.length_c   1.000
_cell.angle_alpha   90.00
_cell.angle_beta   90.00
_cell.angle_gamma   90.00
#
_symmetry.space_group_name_H-M   'P 1'
#
loop_
_entity.id
_entity.type
_entity.pdbx_description
1 polymer ?
#
loop_
_entity_poly.entity_id
_entity_poly.type
_entity_poly.pdbx_seq_one_letter_code
_entity_poly.pdbx_strand_id
1 'polypeptide(L)'
;MHRTYSMRQSRAPTASQIQNPPPPSSSTKSGRFFGKSNIGHSFRRNAAGAFGPDLAKKLSQLVKMEKNVMRSMELVGRERMEVAQQLSIWGEACDDDVSDVTDKLGVLIYEIGELEDQFVDKYDQYRVTIKSIRNI
;
A
#
# COMPACT_ATOMS: atom_id res chain seq x y z
N MET A 1 -20.52 1.64 27.72
CA MET A 1 -19.62 1.46 26.55
C MET A 1 -20.42 1.72 25.28
N HIS A 2 -20.60 2.98 24.89
CA HIS A 2 -21.23 3.31 23.61
C HIS A 2 -20.13 3.84 22.68
N ARG A 3 -19.64 2.97 21.78
CA ARG A 3 -18.85 3.40 20.62
C ARG A 3 -19.81 3.42 19.45
N THR A 4 -20.12 4.61 18.95
CA THR A 4 -20.84 4.80 17.69
C THR A 4 -19.90 4.42 16.56
N TYR A 5 -20.10 3.23 15.99
CA TYR A 5 -19.39 2.77 14.81
C TYR A 5 -20.12 3.35 13.60
N SER A 6 -19.73 4.55 13.15
CA SER A 6 -20.27 5.15 11.93
C SER A 6 -19.17 5.73 11.08
N MET A 7 -19.19 5.44 9.77
CA MET A 7 -18.24 6.00 8.81
C MET A 7 -18.48 7.49 8.53
N ARG A 8 -19.66 7.99 8.90
CA ARG A 8 -20.12 9.34 8.56
C ARG A 8 -19.82 10.38 9.63
N GLN A 9 -19.35 9.94 10.81
CA GLN A 9 -18.85 10.83 11.85
C GLN A 9 -17.33 10.95 11.72
N SER A 10 -16.85 12.10 11.22
CA SER A 10 -15.42 12.40 11.19
C SER A 10 -14.88 12.47 12.62
N ARG A 11 -13.82 11.69 12.90
CA ARG A 11 -13.09 11.77 14.17
C ARG A 11 -12.54 13.19 14.34
N ALA A 12 -12.87 13.82 15.47
CA ALA A 12 -12.22 15.07 15.86
C ALA A 12 -10.70 14.84 16.02
N PRO A 13 -9.85 15.76 15.54
CA PRO A 13 -8.41 15.59 15.59
C PRO A 13 -7.93 15.49 17.04
N THR A 14 -7.08 14.50 17.28
CA THR A 14 -6.47 14.27 18.60
C THR A 14 -5.51 15.41 18.92
N ALA A 15 -5.42 15.83 20.19
CA ALA A 15 -4.59 16.98 20.60
C ALA A 15 -3.11 16.87 20.15
N SER A 16 -2.59 15.66 19.96
CA SER A 16 -1.25 15.39 19.42
C SER A 16 -1.07 15.77 17.95
N GLN A 17 -2.14 15.75 17.14
CA GLN A 17 -2.13 16.15 15.72
C GLN A 17 -2.15 17.68 15.54
N ILE A 18 -2.65 18.42 16.53
CA ILE A 18 -2.63 19.89 16.53
C ILE A 18 -1.24 20.42 16.91
N GLN A 19 -0.52 19.68 17.77
CA GLN A 19 0.76 20.13 18.31
C GLN A 19 1.96 19.88 17.37
N ASN A 20 1.88 18.91 16.46
CA ASN A 20 2.94 18.58 15.49
C ASN A 20 2.36 18.44 14.07
N PRO A 21 2.31 19.53 13.27
CA PRO A 21 1.89 19.42 11.87
C PRO A 21 2.88 18.54 11.08
N PRO A 22 2.40 17.77 10.09
CA PRO A 22 3.27 16.96 9.25
C PRO A 22 4.29 17.85 8.53
N PRO A 23 5.56 17.41 8.41
CA PRO A 23 6.58 18.20 7.75
C PRO A 23 6.19 18.46 6.29
N PRO A 24 6.51 19.65 5.73
CA PRO A 24 6.21 19.96 4.35
C PRO A 24 6.85 18.95 3.41
N SER A 25 6.13 18.58 2.35
CA SER A 25 6.65 17.71 1.29
C SER A 25 7.91 18.33 0.68
N SER A 26 9.06 17.65 0.82
CA SER A 26 10.34 18.12 0.31
C SER A 26 10.31 18.33 -1.21
N SER A 27 10.56 19.57 -1.64
CA SER A 27 10.55 20.02 -3.05
C SER A 27 11.84 19.67 -3.85
N THR A 28 12.87 19.13 -3.22
CA THR A 28 14.16 18.88 -3.89
C THR A 28 14.32 17.45 -4.38
N LYS A 29 13.68 17.11 -5.52
CA LYS A 29 14.23 16.14 -6.50
C LYS A 29 13.52 16.13 -7.87
N SER A 30 13.14 17.29 -8.39
CA SER A 30 12.85 17.43 -9.83
C SER A 30 14.16 17.66 -10.59
N GLY A 31 14.50 16.79 -11.55
CA GLY A 31 15.43 17.18 -12.63
C GLY A 31 16.85 16.60 -12.68
N ARG A 32 17.07 15.29 -12.44
CA ARG A 32 18.32 14.60 -12.89
C ARG A 32 18.06 13.43 -13.84
N PHE A 33 17.22 13.64 -14.85
CA PHE A 33 16.84 12.60 -15.83
C PHE A 33 17.58 12.66 -17.18
N PHE A 34 18.56 13.55 -17.37
CA PHE A 34 19.31 13.64 -18.64
C PHE A 34 20.81 13.82 -18.41
N GLY A 35 21.49 12.73 -18.06
CA GLY A 35 22.94 12.62 -18.06
C GLY A 35 23.35 11.30 -18.68
N LYS A 36 24.10 11.35 -19.78
CA LYS A 36 24.57 10.24 -20.64
C LYS A 36 25.39 9.15 -19.90
N SER A 37 25.57 9.27 -18.58
CA SER A 37 26.29 8.35 -17.69
C SER A 37 25.39 7.26 -17.06
N ASN A 38 24.07 7.48 -16.95
CA ASN A 38 23.17 6.54 -16.25
C ASN A 38 22.76 5.30 -17.06
N ILE A 39 22.90 5.35 -18.38
CA ILE A 39 22.45 4.29 -19.28
C ILE A 39 23.35 3.06 -19.14
N GLY A 40 24.68 3.22 -19.18
CA GLY A 40 25.64 2.12 -19.00
C GLY A 40 25.53 1.43 -17.63
N HIS A 41 25.26 2.20 -16.58
CA HIS A 41 25.02 1.68 -15.24
C HIS A 41 23.71 0.88 -15.13
N SER A 42 22.64 1.34 -15.82
CA SER A 42 21.36 0.63 -15.88
C SER A 42 21.45 -0.65 -16.71
N PHE A 43 22.19 -0.64 -17.81
CA PHE A 43 22.45 -1.83 -18.64
C PHE A 43 23.31 -2.88 -17.91
N ARG A 44 24.39 -2.48 -17.22
CA ARG A 44 25.18 -3.43 -16.40
C ARG A 44 24.38 -4.03 -15.25
N ARG A 45 23.53 -3.24 -14.58
CA ARG A 45 22.66 -3.72 -13.50
C ARG A 45 21.63 -4.75 -14.01
N ASN A 46 21.09 -4.56 -15.21
CA ASN A 46 20.16 -5.51 -15.82
C ASN A 46 20.88 -6.76 -16.36
N ALA A 47 22.09 -6.62 -16.91
CA ALA A 47 22.91 -7.73 -17.39
C ALA A 47 23.43 -8.63 -16.25
N ALA A 48 23.79 -8.06 -15.09
CA ALA A 48 24.26 -8.84 -13.94
C ALA A 48 23.24 -9.90 -13.46
N GLY A 49 21.93 -9.65 -13.62
CA GLY A 49 20.89 -10.63 -13.35
C GLY A 49 20.72 -11.70 -14.45
N ALA A 50 21.09 -11.38 -15.70
CA ALA A 50 20.97 -12.27 -16.86
C ALA A 50 22.17 -13.22 -17.04
N PHE A 51 23.30 -12.94 -16.36
CA PHE A 51 24.51 -13.77 -16.39
C PHE A 51 24.86 -14.42 -15.04
N GLY A 52 23.99 -14.30 -14.04
CA GLY A 52 24.13 -15.02 -12.77
C GLY A 52 23.89 -16.53 -12.92
N PRO A 53 24.32 -17.35 -11.93
CA PRO A 53 24.04 -18.78 -11.90
C PRO A 53 22.53 -19.04 -12.02
N ASP A 54 22.12 -20.16 -12.65
CA ASP A 54 20.72 -20.46 -12.97
C ASP A 54 19.77 -20.33 -11.76
N LEU A 55 20.26 -20.69 -10.57
CA LEU A 55 19.53 -20.54 -9.31
C LEU A 55 19.26 -19.07 -8.95
N ALA A 56 20.24 -18.18 -9.13
CA ALA A 56 20.09 -16.74 -8.87
C ALA A 56 19.13 -16.07 -9.87
N LYS A 57 19.01 -16.61 -11.10
CA LYS A 57 18.02 -16.16 -12.09
C LYS A 57 16.60 -16.50 -11.66
N LYS A 58 16.35 -17.74 -11.24
CA LYS A 58 15.04 -18.18 -10.72
C LYS A 58 14.63 -17.35 -9.50
N LEU A 59 15.57 -17.11 -8.58
CA LEU A 59 15.31 -16.28 -7.41
C LEU A 59 15.10 -14.80 -7.76
N SER A 60 15.80 -14.28 -8.78
CA SER A 60 15.54 -12.92 -9.31
C SER A 60 14.15 -12.79 -9.91
N GLN A 61 13.68 -13.81 -10.64
CA GLN A 61 12.33 -13.87 -11.18
C GLN A 61 11.30 -13.89 -10.05
N LEU A 62 11.50 -14.71 -9.02
CA LEU A 62 10.64 -14.76 -7.84
C LEU A 62 10.54 -13.39 -7.16
N VAL A 63 11.67 -12.74 -6.83
CA VAL A 63 11.68 -11.40 -6.21
C VAL A 63 10.92 -10.36 -7.05
N LYS A 64 11.00 -10.46 -8.38
CA LYS A 64 10.25 -9.58 -9.29
C LYS A 64 8.75 -9.87 -9.25
N MET A 65 8.35 -11.14 -9.23
CA MET A 65 6.95 -11.54 -9.11
C MET A 65 6.37 -11.11 -7.77
N GLU A 66 7.10 -11.31 -6.67
CA GLU A 66 6.70 -10.89 -5.32
C GLU A 66 6.49 -9.38 -5.19
N LYS A 67 7.30 -8.59 -5.89
CA LYS A 67 7.08 -7.14 -5.97
C LYS A 67 5.76 -6.79 -6.66
N ASN A 68 5.35 -7.55 -7.67
CA ASN A 68 4.07 -7.33 -8.35
C ASN A 68 2.91 -7.72 -7.44
N VAL A 69 3.01 -8.85 -6.74
CA VAL A 69 2.00 -9.30 -5.75
C VAL A 69 1.79 -8.22 -4.69
N MET A 70 2.88 -7.72 -4.09
CA MET A 70 2.80 -6.64 -3.10
C MET A 70 2.06 -5.40 -3.63
N ARG A 71 2.38 -4.95 -4.85
CA ARG A 71 1.69 -3.81 -5.47
C ARG A 71 0.21 -4.09 -5.72
N SER A 72 -0.14 -5.30 -6.13
CA SER A 72 -1.54 -5.70 -6.29
C SER A 72 -2.27 -5.68 -4.95
N MET A 73 -1.61 -6.06 -3.86
CA MET A 73 -2.18 -5.97 -2.51
C MET A 73 -2.39 -4.53 -2.06
N GLU A 74 -1.43 -3.63 -2.28
CA GLU A 74 -1.59 -2.17 -2.04
C GLU A 74 -2.79 -1.59 -2.79
N LEU A 75 -3.01 -2.04 -4.04
CA LEU A 75 -4.16 -1.62 -4.83
C LEU A 75 -5.46 -2.16 -4.22
N VAL A 76 -5.53 -3.46 -3.92
CA VAL A 76 -6.72 -4.09 -3.35
C VAL A 76 -7.11 -3.45 -2.02
N GLY A 77 -6.14 -3.20 -1.12
CA GLY A 77 -6.41 -2.55 0.17
C GLY A 77 -7.04 -1.16 -0.01
N ARG A 78 -6.51 -0.36 -0.94
CA ARG A 78 -7.06 0.97 -1.25
C ARG A 78 -8.46 0.91 -1.85
N GLU A 79 -8.64 0.11 -2.89
CA GLU A 79 -9.94 -0.04 -3.58
C GLU A 79 -11.00 -0.58 -2.62
N ARG A 80 -10.62 -1.46 -1.68
CA ARG A 80 -11.53 -1.98 -0.66
C ARG A 80 -12.01 -0.90 0.30
N MET A 81 -11.13 0.03 0.70
CA MET A 81 -11.53 1.20 1.49
C MET A 81 -12.48 2.14 0.73
N GLU A 82 -12.26 2.33 -0.57
CA GLU A 82 -13.16 3.12 -1.42
C GLU A 82 -14.54 2.45 -1.57
N VAL A 83 -14.57 1.13 -1.80
CA VAL A 83 -15.81 0.35 -1.85
C VAL A 83 -16.58 0.42 -0.53
N ALA A 84 -15.89 0.37 0.61
CA ALA A 84 -16.50 0.53 1.93
C ALA A 84 -17.21 1.88 2.09
N GLN A 85 -16.56 2.96 1.64
CA GLN A 85 -17.15 4.31 1.67
C GLN A 85 -18.36 4.41 0.75
N GLN A 86 -18.25 3.91 -0.48
CA GLN A 86 -19.36 3.92 -1.43
C GLN A 86 -20.56 3.10 -0.95
N LEU A 87 -20.32 1.96 -0.29
CA LEU A 87 -21.37 1.14 0.30
C LEU A 87 -22.13 1.89 1.41
N SER A 88 -21.41 2.57 2.31
CA SER A 88 -22.04 3.38 3.36
C SER A 88 -22.83 4.55 2.74
N ILE A 89 -22.28 5.25 1.75
CA ILE A 89 -22.98 6.37 1.07
C ILE A 89 -24.25 5.88 0.38
N TRP A 90 -24.18 4.78 -0.37
CA TRP A 90 -25.35 4.21 -1.05
C TRP A 90 -26.44 3.80 -0.05
N GLY A 91 -26.04 3.21 1.08
CA GLY A 91 -26.94 2.80 2.15
C GLY A 91 -27.74 3.94 2.78
N GLU A 92 -27.24 5.18 2.72
CA GLU A 92 -27.92 6.37 3.25
C GLU A 92 -29.30 6.62 2.63
N ALA A 93 -29.44 6.28 1.35
CA ALA A 93 -30.67 6.50 0.60
C ALA A 93 -31.68 5.35 0.73
N CYS A 94 -31.35 4.30 1.49
CA CYS A 94 -32.20 3.13 1.73
C CYS A 94 -33.00 3.27 3.02
N ASP A 95 -33.87 2.30 3.29
CA ASP A 95 -34.62 2.21 4.56
C ASP A 95 -33.68 2.09 5.78
N ASP A 96 -34.18 2.46 6.96
CA ASP A 96 -33.38 2.61 8.19
C ASP A 96 -32.56 1.35 8.57
N ASP A 97 -33.11 0.17 8.32
CA ASP A 97 -32.46 -1.12 8.59
C ASP A 97 -31.30 -1.39 7.63
N VAL A 98 -31.49 -1.12 6.34
CA VAL A 98 -30.45 -1.23 5.31
C VAL A 98 -29.36 -0.18 5.58
N SER A 99 -29.73 1.04 5.93
CA SER A 99 -28.78 2.13 6.25
C SER A 99 -27.88 1.78 7.44
N ASP A 100 -28.43 1.27 8.55
CA ASP A 100 -27.63 0.86 9.72
C ASP A 100 -26.69 -0.32 9.42
N VAL A 101 -27.18 -1.34 8.69
CA VAL A 101 -26.38 -2.51 8.34
C VAL A 101 -25.23 -2.13 7.40
N THR A 102 -25.51 -1.33 6.37
CA THR A 102 -24.50 -0.93 5.37
C THR A 102 -23.44 0.01 5.94
N ASP A 103 -23.77 0.88 6.90
CA ASP A 103 -22.76 1.71 7.57
C ASP A 103 -21.78 0.85 8.37
N LYS A 104 -22.28 -0.14 9.13
CA LYS A 104 -21.45 -1.07 9.90
C LYS A 104 -20.62 -2.00 9.02
N LEU A 105 -21.18 -2.49 7.91
CA LEU A 105 -20.42 -3.23 6.90
C LEU A 105 -19.32 -2.37 6.28
N GLY A 106 -19.60 -1.09 6.02
CA GLY A 106 -18.60 -0.11 5.59
C GLY A 106 -17.43 -0.03 6.56
N VAL A 107 -17.68 0.11 7.87
CA VAL A 107 -16.63 0.13 8.90
C VAL A 107 -15.76 -1.15 8.85
N LEU A 108 -16.39 -2.33 8.78
CA LEU A 108 -15.66 -3.59 8.77
C LEU A 108 -14.82 -3.76 7.50
N ILE A 109 -15.37 -3.42 6.33
CA ILE A 109 -14.65 -3.53 5.06
C ILE A 109 -13.49 -2.52 5.00
N TYR A 110 -13.67 -1.33 5.54
CA TYR A 110 -12.61 -0.32 5.64
C TYR A 110 -11.46 -0.81 6.51
N GLU A 111 -11.76 -1.37 7.69
CA GLU A 111 -10.76 -1.95 8.58
C GLU A 111 -9.99 -3.11 7.92
N ILE A 112 -10.66 -3.94 7.10
CA ILE A 112 -9.98 -4.98 6.32
C ILE A 112 -8.95 -4.37 5.35
N GLY A 113 -9.29 -3.24 4.72
CA GLY A 113 -8.36 -2.51 3.84
C GLY A 113 -7.14 -1.96 4.59
N GLU A 114 -7.35 -1.38 5.78
CA GLU A 114 -6.27 -0.88 6.65
C GLU A 114 -5.36 -2.03 7.14
N LEU A 115 -5.94 -3.17 7.52
CA LEU A 115 -5.18 -4.36 7.92
C LEU A 115 -4.36 -4.94 6.76
N GLU A 116 -4.88 -4.88 5.53
CA GLU A 116 -4.13 -5.25 4.33
C GLU A 116 -2.93 -4.32 4.10
N ASP A 117 -3.11 -3.01 4.22
CA ASP A 117 -2.00 -2.04 4.07
C ASP A 117 -0.90 -2.29 5.12
N GLN A 118 -1.29 -2.53 6.38
CA GLN A 118 -0.33 -2.93 7.44
C GLN A 118 0.35 -4.27 7.15
N PHE A 119 -0.32 -5.20 6.46
CA PHE A 119 0.28 -6.47 6.08
C PHE A 119 1.28 -6.30 4.91
N VAL A 120 1.02 -5.38 3.98
CA VAL A 120 1.95 -5.06 2.88
C VAL A 120 3.34 -4.69 3.42
N ASP A 121 3.42 -3.91 4.50
CA ASP A 121 4.70 -3.57 5.14
C ASP A 121 5.49 -4.81 5.57
N LYS A 122 4.81 -5.79 6.18
CA LYS A 122 5.42 -7.07 6.59
C LYS A 122 5.80 -7.92 5.37
N TYR A 123 4.99 -7.86 4.32
CA TYR A 123 5.26 -8.53 3.04
C TYR A 123 6.51 -7.96 2.35
N ASP A 124 6.75 -6.65 2.43
CA ASP A 124 7.95 -6.00 1.90
C ASP A 124 9.21 -6.51 2.61
N GLN A 125 9.16 -6.66 3.95
CA GLN A 125 10.26 -7.23 4.74
C GLN A 125 10.59 -8.67 4.33
N TYR A 126 9.57 -9.51 4.13
CA TYR A 126 9.71 -10.85 3.56
C TYR A 126 10.42 -10.81 2.20
N ARG A 127 9.97 -9.94 1.29
CA ARG A 127 10.58 -9.80 -0.05
C ARG A 127 12.03 -9.34 0.03
N VAL A 128 12.35 -8.40 0.92
CA VAL A 128 13.73 -7.93 1.15
C VAL A 128 14.62 -9.08 1.66
N THR A 129 14.09 -9.96 2.50
CA THR A 129 14.80 -11.14 3.00
C THR A 129 15.14 -12.11 1.85
N ILE A 130 14.17 -12.43 0.98
CA ILE A 130 14.43 -13.24 -0.22
C ILE A 130 15.46 -12.58 -1.14
N LYS A 131 15.34 -11.26 -1.33
CA LYS A 131 16.29 -10.48 -2.11
C LYS A 131 17.69 -10.53 -1.52
N SER A 132 17.84 -10.62 -0.20
CA SER A 132 19.12 -10.79 0.47
C SER A 132 19.71 -12.16 0.20
N ILE A 133 18.93 -13.24 0.32
CA ILE A 133 19.38 -14.62 0.06
C ILE A 133 19.98 -14.73 -1.35
N ARG A 134 19.36 -14.08 -2.33
CA ARG A 134 19.88 -14.05 -3.72
C ARG A 134 21.25 -13.38 -3.86
N ASN A 135 21.60 -12.44 -2.98
CA ASN A 135 22.87 -11.69 -3.07
C ASN A 135 24.00 -12.34 -2.27
N ILE A 136 23.71 -13.41 -1.52
CA ILE A 136 24.71 -14.30 -0.90
C ILE A 136 25.30 -15.16 -2.02
#